data_AF-A0A2K1L3V9-F1
#
_entry.id   AF-A0A2K1L3V9-F1
#
_cell.length_a   1.000
_cell.length_b   1.000
_cell.length_c   1.000
_cell.angle_alpha   90.00
_cell.angle_beta   90.00
_cell.angle_gamma   90.00
#
_symmetry.space_group_name_H-M   'P 1'
#
loop_
_entity.id
_entity.type
_entity.pdbx_description
1 polymer ?
#
loop_
_entity_poly.entity_id
_entity_poly.type
_entity_poly.pdbx_seq_one_letter_code
_entity_poly.pdbx_strand_id
1 'polypeptide(L)'
;MLEEALDWKGDGLPPGALILIEDCVAAKGGFLLTFMLKKLLTSSAHGDGSFARTRVVFVAMAEPFSHYGRIAKKQGCNLLHCRDNGQLVFLDLMAAGNPLTSQVRGSTEQVSSPLQRLYQIVYGIVKKMKSHNASDRTVIMIDDASLLEISAGGKSDQVLSFLQYCRAIHTGNNRCSVVVLVHGDTDFRYGAAGLDSGGYGEQGGQTSSSLAQELDHIADVTISVDPLSTGLANDVHGQVTITHWSDVLSSRESRQGVQTLQFKLMENNTSFFHPGGCL
;
A
#
# COMPACT_ATOMS: atom_id res chain seq x y z
N MET A 1 -1.28 13.48 14.15
CA MET A 1 -1.69 13.98 12.82
C MET A 1 -1.92 12.86 11.82
N LEU A 2 -0.97 12.35 11.02
CA LEU A 2 -1.34 11.28 10.06
C LEU A 2 -1.83 10.01 10.79
N GLU A 3 -1.14 9.57 11.84
CA GLU A 3 -1.59 8.42 12.66
C GLU A 3 -2.99 8.62 13.25
N GLU A 4 -3.26 9.83 13.74
CA GLU A 4 -4.56 10.21 14.31
C GLU A 4 -5.64 10.25 13.23
N ALA A 5 -5.32 10.78 12.05
CA ALA A 5 -6.20 10.79 10.88
C ALA A 5 -6.52 9.39 10.37
N LEU A 6 -5.64 8.41 10.61
CA LEU A 6 -5.85 7.00 10.23
C LEU A 6 -6.56 6.17 11.31
N ASP A 7 -6.98 6.79 12.42
CA ASP A 7 -7.40 6.12 13.66
C ASP A 7 -6.42 5.01 14.10
N TRP A 8 -5.12 5.25 13.86
CA TRP A 8 -4.03 4.36 14.21
C TRP A 8 -3.74 4.48 15.71
N LYS A 9 -4.72 4.09 16.54
CA LYS A 9 -4.50 3.82 17.97
C LYS A 9 -3.38 2.79 18.05
N GLY A 10 -2.43 2.95 18.98
CA GLY A 10 -1.07 2.35 18.98
C GLY A 10 -0.94 0.82 18.76
N ASP A 11 -2.05 0.11 18.58
CA ASP A 11 -2.20 -1.32 18.35
C ASP A 11 -1.90 -1.78 16.91
N GLY A 12 -1.43 -0.88 16.03
CA GLY A 12 -1.18 -1.22 14.63
C GLY A 12 -2.40 -0.94 13.73
N LEU A 13 -2.32 -1.36 12.48
CA LEU A 13 -3.49 -1.32 11.59
C LEU A 13 -4.55 -2.32 12.07
N PRO A 14 -5.85 -1.96 12.03
CA PRO A 14 -6.90 -2.90 12.38
C PRO A 14 -6.85 -4.18 11.53
N PRO A 15 -7.12 -5.36 12.13
CA PRO A 15 -7.03 -6.64 11.43
C PRO A 15 -7.89 -6.70 10.17
N GLY A 16 -7.26 -6.97 9.03
CA GLY A 16 -7.97 -7.04 7.75
C GLY A 16 -8.38 -5.69 7.20
N ALA A 17 -7.71 -4.60 7.56
CA ALA A 17 -7.85 -3.31 6.89
C ALA A 17 -7.18 -3.35 5.50
N LEU A 18 -7.77 -2.69 4.50
CA LEU A 18 -7.16 -2.37 3.22
C LEU A 18 -6.95 -0.86 3.12
N ILE A 19 -5.69 -0.43 3.06
CA ILE A 19 -5.30 0.96 2.91
C ILE A 19 -4.76 1.17 1.51
N LEU A 20 -5.40 2.06 0.77
CA LEU A 20 -4.95 2.53 -0.53
C LEU A 20 -4.15 3.81 -0.36
N ILE A 21 -2.96 3.85 -0.95
CA ILE A 21 -2.23 5.08 -1.20
C ILE A 21 -2.36 5.36 -2.69
N GLU A 22 -3.00 6.46 -3.04
CA GLU A 22 -3.11 6.90 -4.42
C GLU A 22 -2.23 8.13 -4.59
N ASP A 23 -1.33 8.12 -5.55
CA ASP A 23 -0.49 9.26 -5.86
C ASP A 23 -0.54 9.60 -7.36
N CYS A 24 0.17 10.66 -7.74
CA CYS A 24 0.29 11.06 -9.13
C CYS A 24 1.75 11.37 -9.49
N VAL A 25 2.06 11.47 -10.78
CA VAL A 25 3.40 11.83 -11.28
C VAL A 25 3.88 13.16 -10.68
N ALA A 26 2.96 14.12 -10.50
CA ALA A 26 3.26 15.43 -9.94
C ALA A 26 3.57 15.40 -8.44
N ALA A 27 3.08 14.40 -7.69
CA ALA A 27 3.28 14.27 -6.26
C ALA A 27 3.35 12.79 -5.84
N LYS A 28 4.57 12.26 -5.74
CA LYS A 28 4.80 10.84 -5.40
C LYS A 28 4.46 10.53 -3.94
N GLY A 29 3.74 9.44 -3.72
CA GLY A 29 3.29 8.91 -2.43
C GLY A 29 4.21 7.86 -1.80
N GLY A 30 5.31 7.47 -2.46
CA GLY A 30 6.25 6.45 -1.93
C GLY A 30 6.85 6.77 -0.54
N PHE A 31 6.87 8.05 -0.15
CA PHE A 31 7.28 8.43 1.21
C PHE A 31 6.30 7.92 2.29
N LEU A 32 5.00 7.80 1.96
CA LEU A 32 3.98 7.27 2.87
C LEU A 32 4.20 5.78 3.14
N LEU A 33 4.58 5.00 2.11
CA LEU A 33 4.96 3.60 2.29
C LEU A 33 6.12 3.47 3.28
N THR A 34 7.17 4.29 3.13
CA THR A 34 8.33 4.23 4.04
C THR A 34 7.97 4.72 5.45
N PHE A 35 7.14 5.76 5.55
CA PHE A 35 6.60 6.26 6.82
C PHE A 35 5.81 5.16 7.56
N MET A 36 4.86 4.51 6.87
CA MET A 36 4.04 3.43 7.43
C MET A 36 4.89 2.22 7.77
N LEU A 37 5.84 1.82 6.92
CA LEU A 37 6.76 0.72 7.18
C LEU A 37 7.55 0.95 8.48
N LYS A 38 8.17 2.13 8.63
CA LYS A 38 8.88 2.50 9.86
C LYS A 38 7.95 2.39 11.07
N LYS A 39 6.75 2.95 10.97
CA LYS A 39 5.77 2.95 12.07
C LYS A 39 5.35 1.53 12.44
N LEU A 40 5.00 0.69 11.48
CA LEU A 40 4.65 -0.71 11.69
C LEU A 40 5.78 -1.50 12.36
N LEU A 41 7.04 -1.25 11.99
CA LEU A 41 8.19 -1.99 12.52
C LEU A 41 8.66 -1.48 13.90
N THR A 42 8.33 -0.24 14.26
CA THR A 42 8.75 0.39 15.53
C THR A 42 7.65 0.49 16.58
N SER A 43 6.38 0.40 16.17
CA SER A 43 5.26 0.33 17.11
C SER A 43 5.29 -1.03 17.81
N SER A 44 5.39 -1.01 19.14
CA SER A 44 5.70 -2.20 19.92
C SER A 44 5.15 -2.20 21.34
N ALA A 45 4.35 -1.19 21.72
CA ALA A 45 3.81 -1.12 23.08
C ALA A 45 2.30 -0.93 23.04
N HIS A 46 1.56 -1.82 23.68
CA HIS A 46 0.20 -1.52 24.14
C HIS A 46 0.27 -0.81 25.50
N GLY A 47 -0.72 0.03 25.78
CA GLY A 47 -0.86 0.72 27.07
C GLY A 47 -1.18 -0.21 28.26
N ASP A 48 -1.46 -1.50 28.01
CA ASP A 48 -1.75 -2.52 29.02
C ASP A 48 -0.52 -3.33 29.47
N GLY A 49 0.68 -3.00 28.95
CA GLY A 49 1.91 -3.75 29.22
C GLY A 49 2.13 -4.99 28.34
N SER A 50 1.20 -5.29 27.41
CA SER A 50 1.34 -6.32 26.37
C SER A 50 2.20 -5.81 25.21
N PHE A 51 3.05 -6.69 24.67
CA PHE A 51 3.87 -6.38 23.50
C PHE A 51 3.21 -7.01 22.27
N ALA A 52 2.50 -6.19 21.49
CA ALA A 52 2.00 -6.62 20.19
C ALA A 52 3.10 -6.49 19.15
N ARG A 53 3.36 -7.58 18.44
CA ARG A 53 4.34 -7.59 17.37
C ARG A 53 3.66 -7.45 16.02
N THR A 54 4.06 -6.43 15.27
CA THR A 54 3.70 -6.31 13.87
C THR A 54 4.79 -6.95 13.00
N ARG A 55 4.36 -7.78 12.04
CA ARG A 55 5.21 -8.34 11.00
C ARG A 55 4.78 -7.77 9.66
N VAL A 56 5.75 -7.51 8.79
CA VAL A 56 5.51 -6.92 7.47
C VAL A 56 6.01 -7.88 6.38
N VAL A 57 5.15 -8.21 5.42
CA VAL A 57 5.53 -8.83 4.15
C VAL A 57 5.51 -7.71 3.11
N PHE A 58 6.68 -7.24 2.71
CA PHE A 58 6.82 -6.18 1.74
C PHE A 58 7.06 -6.79 0.36
N VAL A 59 6.06 -6.72 -0.51
CA VAL A 59 6.12 -7.01 -1.95
C VAL A 59 6.63 -5.77 -2.67
N ALA A 60 7.89 -5.82 -3.12
CA ALA A 60 8.55 -4.69 -3.76
C ALA A 60 8.70 -4.93 -5.26
N MET A 61 8.13 -4.02 -6.04
CA MET A 61 8.04 -4.04 -7.49
C MET A 61 8.61 -2.78 -8.13
N ALA A 62 8.80 -1.70 -7.36
CA ALA A 62 9.31 -0.43 -7.87
C ALA A 62 10.79 -0.21 -7.53
N GLU A 63 11.22 -0.56 -6.30
CA GLU A 63 12.56 -0.25 -5.80
C GLU A 63 13.20 -1.45 -5.07
N PRO A 64 14.53 -1.61 -5.14
CA PRO A 64 15.22 -2.71 -4.45
C PRO A 64 15.29 -2.46 -2.94
N PHE A 65 15.56 -3.53 -2.16
CA PHE A 65 15.72 -3.43 -0.70
C PHE A 65 16.70 -2.34 -0.25
N SER A 66 17.78 -2.11 -1.02
CA SER A 66 18.79 -1.10 -0.69
C SER A 66 18.25 0.33 -0.73
N HIS A 67 17.21 0.61 -1.52
CA HIS A 67 16.55 1.91 -1.59
C HIS A 67 15.78 2.18 -0.30
N TYR A 68 14.82 1.31 0.02
CA TYR A 68 14.02 1.41 1.24
C TYR A 68 14.88 1.38 2.51
N GLY A 69 15.91 0.52 2.53
CA GLY A 69 16.86 0.44 3.63
C GLY A 69 17.62 1.75 3.89
N ARG A 70 17.99 2.49 2.83
CA ARG A 70 18.65 3.80 2.96
C ARG A 70 17.70 4.85 3.53
N ILE A 71 16.47 4.93 3.02
CA ILE A 71 15.48 5.93 3.49
C ILE A 71 15.07 5.62 4.94
N ALA A 72 14.69 4.39 5.23
CA ALA A 72 14.30 3.97 6.58
C ALA A 72 15.43 4.21 7.60
N LYS A 73 16.70 3.94 7.23
CA LYS A 73 17.86 4.20 8.10
C LYS A 73 18.01 5.67 8.45
N LYS A 74 17.83 6.59 7.48
CA LYS A 74 17.81 8.05 7.74
C LYS A 74 16.70 8.44 8.73
N GLN A 75 15.58 7.73 8.67
CA GLN A 75 14.46 7.91 9.58
C GLN A 75 14.62 7.15 10.91
N GLY A 76 15.78 6.55 11.19
CA GLY A 76 16.05 5.83 12.44
C GLY A 76 15.52 4.40 12.51
N CYS A 77 15.15 3.79 11.39
CA CYS A 77 14.66 2.40 11.31
C CYS A 77 15.65 1.51 10.53
N ASN A 78 16.16 0.46 11.18
CA ASN A 78 17.09 -0.47 10.55
C ASN A 78 16.36 -1.69 9.95
N LEU A 79 16.04 -1.63 8.65
CA LEU A 79 15.32 -2.72 7.97
C LEU A 79 16.09 -4.03 7.92
N LEU A 80 17.44 -4.00 7.92
CA LEU A 80 18.23 -5.23 7.99
C LEU A 80 17.99 -5.95 9.31
N HIS A 81 18.02 -5.20 10.41
CA HIS A 81 17.73 -5.76 11.74
C HIS A 81 16.29 -6.30 11.83
N CYS A 82 15.31 -5.56 11.32
CA CYS A 82 13.92 -6.04 11.28
C CYS A 82 13.77 -7.32 10.45
N ARG A 83 14.54 -7.46 9.36
CA ARG A 83 14.56 -8.67 8.54
C ARG A 83 15.21 -9.84 9.28
N ASP A 84 16.38 -9.62 9.86
CA ASP A 84 17.16 -10.66 10.55
C ASP A 84 16.42 -11.20 11.79
N ASN A 85 15.65 -10.36 12.45
CA ASN A 85 14.79 -10.76 13.58
C ASN A 85 13.44 -11.37 13.14
N GLY A 86 13.16 -11.44 11.84
CA GLY A 86 11.90 -11.99 11.30
C GLY A 86 10.67 -11.08 11.48
N GLN A 87 10.85 -9.78 11.70
CA GLN A 87 9.75 -8.79 11.63
C GLN A 87 9.42 -8.37 10.20
N LEU A 88 10.41 -8.37 9.30
CA LEU A 88 10.24 -7.98 7.90
C LEU A 88 10.61 -9.14 6.97
N VAL A 89 9.73 -9.48 6.04
CA VAL A 89 10.06 -10.30 4.87
C VAL A 89 9.94 -9.41 3.64
N PHE A 90 11.03 -9.26 2.89
CA PHE A 90 11.07 -8.44 1.69
C PHE A 90 11.11 -9.35 0.45
N LEU A 91 10.08 -9.24 -0.38
CA LEU A 91 9.94 -9.94 -1.64
C LEU A 91 10.35 -8.99 -2.77
N ASP A 92 11.58 -9.15 -3.22
CA ASP A 92 12.12 -8.39 -4.35
C ASP A 92 11.62 -9.00 -5.67
N LEU A 93 10.60 -8.38 -6.26
CA LEU A 93 10.05 -8.78 -7.55
C LEU A 93 10.74 -8.08 -8.73
N MET A 94 11.70 -7.18 -8.46
CA MET A 94 12.60 -6.63 -9.48
C MET A 94 13.76 -7.57 -9.80
N ALA A 95 14.06 -8.50 -8.89
CA ALA A 95 15.08 -9.52 -9.10
C ALA A 95 14.76 -10.44 -10.29
N ALA A 96 15.81 -10.89 -10.97
CA ALA A 96 15.69 -11.86 -12.05
C ALA A 96 15.10 -13.18 -11.54
N GLY A 97 14.23 -13.81 -12.35
CA GLY A 97 13.58 -15.07 -11.98
C GLY A 97 12.44 -14.90 -10.97
N ASN A 98 11.89 -13.69 -10.82
CA ASN A 98 10.79 -13.46 -9.91
C ASN A 98 9.53 -14.26 -10.29
N PRO A 99 8.62 -14.48 -9.33
CA PRO A 99 7.38 -15.24 -9.53
C PRO A 99 6.45 -14.72 -10.63
N LEU A 100 6.52 -13.42 -10.95
CA LEU A 100 5.66 -12.82 -11.97
C LEU A 100 6.18 -13.10 -13.39
N THR A 101 7.50 -13.16 -13.57
CA THR A 101 8.17 -13.31 -14.88
C THR A 101 8.67 -14.72 -15.17
N SER A 102 8.88 -15.55 -14.14
CA SER A 102 9.31 -16.93 -14.32
C SER A 102 8.29 -17.69 -15.18
N GLN A 103 8.68 -18.19 -16.36
CA GLN A 103 7.85 -19.15 -17.07
C GLN A 103 8.15 -20.54 -16.52
N VAL A 104 7.13 -21.27 -16.08
CA VAL A 104 7.27 -22.70 -15.75
C VAL A 104 7.49 -23.44 -17.06
N ARG A 105 8.76 -23.62 -17.45
CA ARG A 105 9.10 -24.45 -18.62
C ARG A 105 8.96 -25.92 -18.22
N GLY A 106 7.94 -26.59 -18.75
CA GLY A 106 7.95 -28.05 -18.87
C GLY A 106 7.07 -28.86 -17.92
N SER A 107 6.04 -28.30 -17.26
CA SER A 107 5.04 -29.12 -16.56
C SER A 107 3.66 -28.99 -17.20
N THR A 108 3.01 -30.14 -17.41
CA THR A 108 1.59 -30.32 -17.77
C THR A 108 0.62 -29.94 -16.63
N GLU A 109 1.11 -29.29 -15.58
CA GLU A 109 0.30 -28.79 -14.47
C GLU A 109 -0.24 -27.40 -14.82
N GLN A 110 -1.49 -27.13 -14.45
CA GLN A 110 -2.22 -25.92 -14.84
C GLN A 110 -1.37 -24.66 -14.70
N VAL A 111 -1.25 -23.90 -15.79
CA VAL A 111 -0.55 -22.61 -15.84
C VAL A 111 -1.25 -21.65 -14.89
N SER A 112 -0.77 -21.57 -13.65
CA SER A 112 -1.27 -20.63 -12.66
C SER A 112 -0.94 -19.22 -13.09
N SER A 113 -1.89 -18.29 -12.96
CA SER A 113 -1.65 -16.88 -13.33
C SER A 113 -0.49 -16.29 -12.51
N PRO A 114 0.22 -15.25 -13.01
CA PRO A 114 1.30 -14.60 -12.25
C PRO A 114 0.88 -14.20 -10.83
N LEU A 115 -0.32 -13.63 -10.67
CA LEU A 115 -0.85 -13.22 -9.36
C LEU A 115 -1.22 -14.41 -8.46
N GLN A 116 -1.68 -15.53 -9.04
CA GLN A 116 -1.92 -16.76 -8.26
C GLN A 116 -0.61 -17.32 -7.68
N ARG A 117 0.48 -17.28 -8.44
CA ARG A 117 1.80 -17.71 -7.96
C ARG A 117 2.35 -16.77 -6.88
N LEU A 118 2.20 -15.45 -7.08
CA LEU A 118 2.55 -14.48 -6.06
C LEU A 118 1.75 -14.71 -4.77
N TYR A 119 0.43 -14.95 -4.89
CA TYR A 119 -0.42 -15.28 -3.74
C TYR A 119 0.07 -16.52 -3.00
N GLN A 120 0.40 -17.60 -3.70
CA GLN A 120 0.91 -18.83 -3.07
C GLN A 120 2.19 -18.57 -2.25
N ILE A 121 3.07 -17.71 -2.75
CA ILE A 121 4.30 -17.33 -2.06
C ILE A 121 3.99 -16.49 -0.82
N VAL A 122 3.16 -15.44 -0.96
CA VAL A 122 2.72 -14.60 0.16
C VAL A 122 2.03 -15.44 1.22
N TYR A 123 1.10 -16.31 0.82
CA TYR A 123 0.42 -17.27 1.68
C TYR A 123 1.41 -18.16 2.42
N GLY A 124 2.36 -18.78 1.72
CA GLY A 124 3.37 -19.64 2.32
C GLY A 124 4.26 -18.91 3.33
N ILE A 125 4.60 -17.65 3.07
CA ILE A 125 5.37 -16.79 3.99
C ILE A 125 4.55 -16.49 5.23
N VAL A 126 3.32 -15.98 5.06
CA VAL A 126 2.43 -15.61 6.16
C VAL A 126 2.12 -16.84 7.03
N LYS A 127 1.89 -18.02 6.45
CA LYS A 127 1.63 -19.25 7.22
C LYS A 127 2.84 -19.77 8.01
N LYS A 128 4.06 -19.41 7.63
CA LYS A 128 5.27 -19.69 8.42
C LYS A 128 5.46 -18.70 9.56
N MET A 129 4.83 -17.53 9.51
CA MET A 129 4.86 -16.56 10.61
C MET A 129 4.01 -17.06 11.78
N LYS A 130 4.64 -17.28 12.94
CA LYS A 130 3.93 -17.68 14.16
C LYS A 130 3.35 -16.46 14.86
N SER A 131 2.08 -16.52 15.22
CA SER A 131 1.45 -15.59 16.15
C SER A 131 1.66 -16.11 17.56
N HIS A 132 2.29 -15.31 18.42
CA HIS A 132 2.48 -15.67 19.84
C HIS A 132 1.48 -14.95 20.74
N ASN A 133 0.97 -13.80 20.29
CA ASN A 133 -0.06 -13.03 20.99
C ASN A 133 -1.29 -12.84 20.11
N ALA A 134 -2.46 -12.67 20.74
CA ALA A 134 -3.70 -12.33 20.04
C ALA A 134 -3.68 -10.91 19.46
N SER A 135 -2.80 -10.04 19.95
CA SER A 135 -2.58 -8.69 19.45
C SER A 135 -1.56 -8.61 18.31
N ASP A 136 -0.86 -9.70 17.99
CA ASP A 136 0.08 -9.70 16.87
C ASP A 136 -0.63 -9.37 15.55
N ARG A 137 0.05 -8.61 14.69
CA ARG A 137 -0.46 -8.18 13.39
C ARG A 137 0.46 -8.63 12.27
N THR A 138 -0.12 -8.82 11.09
CA THR A 138 0.63 -9.09 9.86
C THR A 138 0.10 -8.15 8.79
N VAL A 139 1.00 -7.38 8.19
CA VAL A 139 0.67 -6.40 7.14
C VAL A 139 1.40 -6.79 5.87
N ILE A 140 0.65 -6.87 4.78
CA ILE A 140 1.18 -7.07 3.43
C ILE A 140 1.25 -5.70 2.78
N MET A 141 2.46 -5.25 2.45
CA MET A 141 2.71 -3.96 1.80
C MET A 141 3.10 -4.19 0.34
N ILE A 142 2.46 -3.46 -0.58
CA ILE A 142 2.72 -3.53 -2.02
C ILE A 142 3.04 -2.10 -2.49
N ASP A 143 4.21 -1.91 -3.08
CA ASP A 143 4.70 -0.57 -3.47
C ASP A 143 4.14 -0.04 -4.79
N ASP A 144 3.63 -0.91 -5.68
CA ASP A 144 3.04 -0.48 -6.95
C ASP A 144 2.03 -1.50 -7.51
N ALA A 145 0.74 -1.21 -7.37
CA ALA A 145 -0.36 -2.01 -7.92
C ALA A 145 -0.48 -1.92 -9.44
N SER A 146 -0.01 -0.84 -10.04
CA SER A 146 -0.03 -0.64 -11.49
C SER A 146 0.81 -1.73 -12.18
N LEU A 147 1.93 -2.13 -11.57
CA LEU A 147 2.75 -3.25 -12.04
C LEU A 147 2.08 -4.63 -11.83
N LEU A 148 1.21 -4.79 -10.83
CA LEU A 148 0.40 -5.99 -10.67
C LEU A 148 -0.64 -6.12 -11.79
N GLU A 149 -1.26 -5.01 -12.19
CA GLU A 149 -2.21 -4.99 -13.31
C GLU A 149 -1.54 -5.33 -14.63
N ILE A 150 -0.35 -4.77 -14.89
CA ILE A 150 0.47 -5.15 -16.04
C ILE A 150 0.78 -6.65 -16.01
N SER A 151 1.14 -7.18 -14.84
CA SER A 151 1.39 -8.62 -14.65
C SER A 151 0.14 -9.49 -14.81
N ALA A 152 -1.04 -8.92 -14.62
CA ALA A 152 -2.34 -9.55 -14.87
C ALA A 152 -2.81 -9.43 -16.34
N GLY A 153 -2.04 -8.76 -17.19
CA GLY A 153 -2.42 -8.48 -18.58
C GLY A 153 -3.53 -7.45 -18.70
N GLY A 154 -3.52 -6.42 -17.84
CA GLY A 154 -4.52 -5.34 -17.83
C GLY A 154 -5.85 -5.71 -17.18
N LYS A 155 -5.88 -6.80 -16.42
CA LYS A 155 -7.10 -7.33 -15.76
C LYS A 155 -7.17 -6.87 -14.31
N SER A 156 -7.81 -5.73 -14.09
CA SER A 156 -8.00 -5.11 -12.78
C SER A 156 -8.72 -6.06 -11.79
N ASP A 157 -9.70 -6.85 -12.27
CA ASP A 157 -10.43 -7.86 -11.49
C ASP A 157 -9.52 -8.90 -10.81
N GLN A 158 -8.42 -9.27 -11.48
CA GLN A 158 -7.43 -10.21 -10.95
C GLN A 158 -6.59 -9.57 -9.84
N VAL A 159 -6.29 -8.27 -9.95
CA VAL A 159 -5.59 -7.50 -8.92
C VAL A 159 -6.48 -7.36 -7.68
N LEU A 160 -7.74 -6.95 -7.85
CA LEU A 160 -8.69 -6.85 -6.75
C LEU A 160 -8.85 -8.19 -6.02
N SER A 161 -9.00 -9.29 -6.78
CA SER A 161 -9.11 -10.64 -6.22
C SER A 161 -7.85 -11.02 -5.44
N PHE A 162 -6.66 -10.73 -5.99
CA PHE A 162 -5.38 -10.98 -5.31
C PHE A 162 -5.28 -10.24 -3.96
N LEU A 163 -5.65 -8.96 -3.91
CA LEU A 163 -5.62 -8.17 -2.67
C LEU A 163 -6.64 -8.67 -1.64
N GLN A 164 -7.84 -9.03 -2.09
CA GLN A 164 -8.87 -9.63 -1.23
C GLN A 164 -8.41 -10.97 -0.65
N TYR A 165 -7.77 -11.82 -1.46
CA TYR A 165 -7.20 -13.07 -0.97
C TYR A 165 -6.08 -12.85 0.03
N CYS A 166 -5.21 -11.86 -0.19
CA CYS A 166 -4.16 -11.46 0.76
C CYS A 166 -4.75 -11.01 2.10
N ARG A 167 -5.77 -10.15 2.06
CA ARG A 167 -6.53 -9.67 3.22
C ARG A 167 -7.23 -10.81 3.98
N ALA A 168 -7.66 -11.86 3.29
CA ALA A 168 -8.32 -13.02 3.89
C ALA A 168 -7.36 -13.99 4.60
N ILE A 169 -6.04 -13.84 4.46
CA ILE A 169 -5.08 -14.72 5.13
C ILE A 169 -5.10 -14.44 6.63
N HIS A 170 -5.18 -15.49 7.43
CA HIS A 170 -5.15 -15.39 8.89
C HIS A 170 -3.79 -15.80 9.48
N THR A 171 -3.33 -15.02 10.46
CA THR A 171 -2.20 -15.31 11.35
C THR A 171 -2.71 -15.30 12.78
N GLY A 172 -2.83 -16.49 13.40
CA GLY A 172 -3.57 -16.64 14.64
C GLY A 172 -5.05 -16.27 14.43
N ASN A 173 -5.59 -15.41 15.29
CA ASN A 173 -6.98 -14.94 15.23
C ASN A 173 -7.18 -13.69 14.35
N ASN A 174 -6.11 -13.15 13.75
CA ASN A 174 -6.17 -11.89 13.00
C ASN A 174 -6.04 -12.13 11.50
N ARG A 175 -6.86 -11.42 10.72
CA ARG A 175 -6.67 -11.26 9.29
C ARG A 175 -5.46 -10.37 9.01
N CYS A 176 -4.79 -10.61 7.88
CA CYS A 176 -3.74 -9.73 7.39
C CYS A 176 -4.34 -8.41 6.91
N SER A 177 -3.70 -7.30 7.26
CA SER A 177 -4.02 -6.00 6.67
C SER A 177 -3.17 -5.79 5.43
N VAL A 178 -3.66 -5.00 4.49
CA VAL A 178 -2.99 -4.72 3.22
C VAL A 178 -2.80 -3.22 3.09
N VAL A 179 -1.58 -2.81 2.72
CA VAL A 179 -1.27 -1.43 2.29
C VAL A 179 -0.79 -1.53 0.85
N VAL A 180 -1.42 -0.79 -0.04
CA VAL A 180 -1.10 -0.84 -1.48
C VAL A 180 -1.00 0.57 -2.03
N LEU A 181 0.03 0.83 -2.84
CA LEU A 181 0.16 2.08 -3.58
C LEU A 181 -0.24 1.89 -5.04
N VAL A 182 -0.97 2.85 -5.60
CA VAL A 182 -1.29 2.94 -7.04
C VAL A 182 -1.01 4.34 -7.56
N HIS A 183 -0.56 4.42 -8.80
CA HIS A 183 -0.32 5.68 -9.51
C HIS A 183 -1.57 6.08 -10.29
N GLY A 184 -2.42 6.94 -9.72
CA GLY A 184 -3.77 7.25 -10.20
C GLY A 184 -3.84 7.90 -11.58
N ASP A 185 -2.78 8.60 -12.00
CA ASP A 185 -2.69 9.29 -13.29
C ASP A 185 -1.94 8.50 -14.38
N THR A 186 -1.57 7.25 -14.12
CA THR A 186 -0.77 6.42 -15.06
C THR A 186 -1.58 5.34 -15.77
N ASP A 187 -2.92 5.38 -15.68
CA ASP A 187 -3.79 4.34 -16.23
C ASP A 187 -3.54 4.14 -17.74
N PHE A 188 -3.01 2.95 -18.04
CA PHE A 188 -2.68 2.49 -19.39
C PHE A 188 -3.91 2.42 -20.32
N ARG A 189 -5.12 2.25 -19.74
CA ARG A 189 -6.37 2.14 -20.50
C ARG A 189 -6.78 3.47 -21.14
N TYR A 190 -6.45 4.60 -20.51
CA TYR A 190 -6.67 5.94 -21.09
C TYR A 190 -5.64 6.29 -22.17
N GLY A 191 -4.39 5.82 -22.04
CA GLY A 191 -3.33 6.07 -23.02
C GLY A 191 -3.52 5.35 -24.35
N ALA A 192 -4.10 4.13 -24.34
CA ALA A 192 -4.36 3.37 -25.54
C ALA A 192 -5.58 3.89 -26.34
N ALA A 193 -6.64 4.35 -25.66
CA ALA A 193 -7.83 4.91 -26.31
C ALA A 193 -7.61 6.30 -26.95
N GLY A 194 -6.49 6.97 -26.63
CA GLY A 194 -6.13 8.30 -27.12
C GLY A 194 -5.21 8.31 -28.35
N LEU A 195 -4.71 7.16 -28.82
CA LEU A 195 -3.75 7.09 -29.92
C LEU A 195 -4.35 6.57 -31.25
N ASP A 196 -5.61 6.13 -31.23
CA ASP A 196 -6.33 5.60 -32.39
C ASP A 196 -7.69 6.29 -32.68
N SER A 197 -8.13 7.24 -31.85
CA SER A 197 -9.41 7.92 -32.06
C SER A 197 -9.25 9.32 -32.65
N GLY A 198 -8.97 9.36 -33.95
CA GLY A 198 -9.30 10.53 -34.77
C GLY A 198 -10.81 10.58 -35.04
N GLY A 199 -11.47 11.62 -34.54
CA GLY A 199 -12.73 12.13 -35.10
C GLY A 199 -14.05 11.54 -34.56
N TYR A 200 -14.93 12.45 -34.14
CA TYR A 200 -16.41 12.40 -34.14
C TYR A 200 -17.14 11.09 -33.78
N GLY A 201 -17.94 11.13 -32.71
CA GLY A 201 -19.16 10.31 -32.63
C GLY A 201 -19.43 9.66 -31.27
N GLU A 202 -20.63 9.91 -30.75
CA GLU A 202 -21.18 9.39 -29.50
C GLU A 202 -21.58 7.89 -29.56
N GLN A 203 -21.82 7.34 -28.34
CA GLN A 203 -22.63 6.18 -27.97
C GLN A 203 -21.94 4.79 -27.89
N GLY A 204 -21.77 4.32 -26.65
CA GLY A 204 -21.83 2.88 -26.32
C GLY A 204 -20.62 2.23 -25.64
N GLY A 205 -19.58 2.96 -25.26
CA GLY A 205 -18.38 2.38 -24.63
C GLY A 205 -18.50 2.33 -23.11
N GLN A 206 -18.44 1.13 -22.52
CA GLN A 206 -18.23 0.97 -21.07
C GLN A 206 -17.08 1.87 -20.63
N THR A 207 -17.35 2.83 -19.75
CA THR A 207 -16.34 3.56 -19.00
C THR A 207 -15.64 2.52 -18.13
N SER A 208 -14.63 1.85 -18.68
CA SER A 208 -13.80 0.96 -17.89
C SER A 208 -13.18 1.80 -16.79
N SER A 209 -13.60 1.54 -15.55
CA SER A 209 -13.01 2.14 -14.35
C SER A 209 -11.51 1.91 -14.36
N SER A 210 -10.75 2.92 -13.95
CA SER A 210 -9.32 2.76 -13.73
C SER A 210 -9.07 1.83 -12.55
N LEU A 211 -7.91 1.19 -12.51
CA LEU A 211 -7.52 0.37 -11.35
C LEU A 211 -7.60 1.16 -10.04
N ALA A 212 -7.17 2.43 -10.05
CA ALA A 212 -7.24 3.30 -8.88
C ALA A 212 -8.67 3.49 -8.38
N GLN A 213 -9.63 3.73 -9.29
CA GLN A 213 -11.04 3.86 -8.93
C GLN A 213 -11.62 2.56 -8.37
N GLU A 214 -11.27 1.42 -8.97
CA GLU A 214 -11.72 0.10 -8.48
C GLU A 214 -11.13 -0.24 -7.11
N LEU A 215 -9.87 0.14 -6.86
CA LEU A 215 -9.20 -0.03 -5.57
C LEU A 215 -9.83 0.87 -4.50
N ASP A 216 -10.15 2.12 -4.82
CA ASP A 216 -10.79 3.06 -3.90
C ASP A 216 -12.14 2.52 -3.41
N HIS A 217 -12.92 1.89 -4.29
CA HIS A 217 -14.20 1.26 -3.93
C HIS A 217 -14.08 0.10 -2.94
N ILE A 218 -12.95 -0.61 -2.89
CA ILE A 218 -12.75 -1.74 -1.97
C ILE A 218 -11.92 -1.40 -0.74
N ALA A 219 -11.25 -0.24 -0.74
CA ALA A 219 -10.42 0.22 0.35
C ALA A 219 -11.25 0.57 1.59
N ASP A 220 -10.71 0.29 2.77
CA ASP A 220 -11.29 0.78 4.02
C ASP A 220 -10.89 2.25 4.25
N VAL A 221 -9.67 2.63 3.85
CA VAL A 221 -9.14 4.00 3.82
C VAL A 221 -8.35 4.25 2.54
N THR A 222 -8.57 5.43 1.95
CA THR A 222 -7.76 5.96 0.86
C THR A 222 -6.96 7.17 1.33
N ILE A 223 -5.68 7.21 0.98
CA ILE A 223 -4.77 8.33 1.20
C ILE A 223 -4.33 8.84 -0.18
N SER A 224 -5.01 9.87 -0.68
CA SER A 224 -4.66 10.52 -1.95
C SER A 224 -3.56 11.54 -1.73
N VAL A 225 -2.54 11.54 -2.59
CA VAL A 225 -1.37 12.43 -2.55
C VAL A 225 -1.39 13.35 -3.75
N ASP A 226 -1.54 14.65 -3.49
CA ASP A 226 -1.70 15.66 -4.51
C ASP A 226 -0.67 16.79 -4.38
N PRO A 227 -0.26 17.42 -5.49
CA PRO A 227 0.48 18.67 -5.44
C PRO A 227 -0.41 19.79 -4.86
N LEU A 228 0.21 20.88 -4.39
CA LEU A 228 -0.55 22.06 -4.01
C LEU A 228 -1.13 22.77 -5.24
N SER A 229 -2.40 23.17 -5.15
CA SER A 229 -3.10 23.90 -6.21
C SER A 229 -2.54 25.32 -6.46
N THR A 230 -1.82 25.91 -5.50
CA THR A 230 -1.32 27.30 -5.56
C THR A 230 0.14 27.45 -6.02
N GLY A 231 0.76 26.42 -6.62
CA GLY A 231 2.16 26.46 -7.04
C GLY A 231 3.16 26.30 -5.89
N LEU A 232 4.46 26.28 -6.22
CA LEU A 232 5.55 25.92 -5.30
C LEU A 232 5.57 26.81 -4.04
N ALA A 233 5.38 26.20 -2.87
CA ALA A 233 5.74 26.80 -1.59
C ALA A 233 7.09 26.24 -1.13
N ASN A 234 8.00 27.08 -0.65
CA ASN A 234 9.34 26.65 -0.20
C ASN A 234 9.29 25.60 0.92
N ASP A 235 8.19 25.57 1.69
CA ASP A 235 8.07 24.77 2.90
C ASP A 235 7.00 23.68 2.83
N VAL A 236 6.28 23.54 1.72
CA VAL A 236 5.20 22.56 1.58
C VAL A 236 5.36 21.80 0.27
N HIS A 237 5.47 20.48 0.36
CA HIS A 237 5.76 19.62 -0.78
C HIS A 237 4.48 19.09 -1.45
N GLY A 238 3.34 19.15 -0.77
CA GLY A 238 2.06 18.70 -1.27
C GLY A 238 1.02 18.58 -0.16
N GLN A 239 -0.07 17.92 -0.48
CA GLN A 239 -1.13 17.57 0.46
C GLN A 239 -1.48 16.09 0.39
N VAL A 240 -2.01 15.58 1.48
CA VAL A 240 -2.63 14.26 1.57
C VAL A 240 -4.09 14.41 2.00
N THR A 241 -4.98 13.73 1.30
CA THR A 241 -6.40 13.63 1.65
C THR A 241 -6.69 12.21 2.10
N ILE A 242 -7.14 12.07 3.36
CA ILE A 242 -7.49 10.80 3.98
C ILE A 242 -9.01 10.67 3.93
N THR A 243 -9.50 9.61 3.31
CA THR A 243 -10.93 9.29 3.22
C THR A 243 -11.20 7.94 3.85
N HIS A 244 -12.13 7.90 4.81
CA HIS A 244 -12.59 6.66 5.46
C HIS A 244 -13.89 6.18 4.81
N TRP A 245 -13.84 5.01 4.16
CA TRP A 245 -14.99 4.42 3.46
C TRP A 245 -15.74 3.38 4.30
N SER A 246 -15.08 2.82 5.31
CA SER A 246 -15.55 1.66 6.08
C SER A 246 -15.59 1.95 7.57
N ASP A 247 -16.64 1.50 8.25
CA ASP A 247 -16.77 1.60 9.71
C ASP A 247 -15.76 0.71 10.47
N VAL A 248 -15.00 -0.14 9.78
CA VAL A 248 -13.97 -1.00 10.37
C VAL A 248 -12.85 -0.17 11.03
N LEU A 249 -12.59 1.02 10.49
CA LEU A 249 -11.57 1.95 10.99
C LEU A 249 -12.18 3.15 11.72
N SER A 250 -13.50 3.37 11.61
CA SER A 250 -14.17 4.48 12.28
C SER A 250 -14.53 4.08 13.71
N SER A 251 -13.89 4.71 14.71
CA SER A 251 -14.50 4.76 16.03
C SER A 251 -15.85 5.49 15.90
N ARG A 252 -16.85 5.15 16.73
CA ARG A 252 -18.21 5.74 16.71
C ARG A 252 -18.25 7.29 16.83
N GLU A 253 -17.11 7.95 17.00
CA GLU A 253 -16.95 9.40 17.07
C GLU A 253 -16.25 10.01 15.82
N SER A 254 -15.52 9.22 15.03
CA SER A 254 -15.00 9.65 13.72
C SER A 254 -16.08 9.44 12.66
N ARG A 255 -16.89 10.47 12.43
CA ARG A 255 -17.80 10.54 11.27
C ARG A 255 -17.04 10.14 10.01
N GLN A 256 -17.70 9.42 9.09
CA GLN A 256 -17.28 9.33 7.68
C GLN A 256 -16.71 10.69 7.25
N GLY A 257 -15.40 10.75 7.10
CA GLY A 257 -14.68 12.01 7.26
C GLY A 257 -13.53 12.06 6.28
N VAL A 258 -13.59 13.07 5.42
CA VAL A 258 -12.46 13.45 4.58
C VAL A 258 -11.62 14.42 5.40
N GLN A 259 -10.35 14.08 5.62
CA GLN A 259 -9.38 14.93 6.30
C GLN A 259 -8.24 15.27 5.36
N THR A 260 -7.97 16.56 5.18
CA THR A 260 -6.81 17.02 4.40
C THR A 260 -5.71 17.53 5.31
N LEU A 261 -4.49 17.07 5.06
CA LEU A 261 -3.25 17.53 5.69
C LEU A 261 -2.27 17.97 4.59
N GLN A 262 -1.44 18.94 4.91
CA GLN A 262 -0.27 19.29 4.11
C GLN A 262 0.95 18.54 4.65
N PHE A 263 1.93 18.27 3.77
CA PHE A 263 3.16 17.61 4.18
C PHE A 263 4.41 18.35 3.75
N LYS A 264 5.43 18.25 4.60
CA LYS A 264 6.79 18.69 4.32
C LYS A 264 7.73 17.49 4.44
N LEU A 265 8.43 17.20 3.35
CA LEU A 265 9.52 16.23 3.37
C LEU A 265 10.77 16.91 3.91
N MET A 266 11.37 16.31 4.93
CA MET A 266 12.67 16.71 5.47
C MET A 266 13.66 15.57 5.23
N GLU A 267 14.94 15.82 5.52
CA GLU A 267 15.98 14.81 5.27
C GLU A 267 15.78 13.50 6.06
N ASN A 268 15.26 13.61 7.30
CA ASN A 268 15.18 12.49 8.25
C ASN A 268 13.74 12.15 8.70
N ASN A 269 12.74 12.93 8.29
CA ASN A 269 11.35 12.71 8.66
C ASN A 269 10.37 13.35 7.67
N THR A 270 9.10 13.01 7.84
CA THR A 270 7.98 13.67 7.18
C THR A 270 7.13 14.34 8.26
N SER A 271 6.83 15.62 8.06
CA SER A 271 5.92 16.37 8.92
C SER A 271 4.59 16.56 8.20
N PHE A 272 3.50 16.35 8.93
CA PHE A 272 2.13 16.61 8.47
C PHE A 272 1.56 17.76 9.28
N PHE A 273 0.73 18.62 8.71
CA PHE A 273 0.08 19.75 9.38
C PHE A 273 -1.24 20.10 8.70
N HIS A 274 -2.15 20.79 9.40
CA HIS A 274 -3.39 21.25 8.79
C HIS A 274 -3.13 22.38 7.78
N PRO A 275 -3.92 22.47 6.69
CA PRO A 275 -3.85 23.61 5.77
C PRO A 275 -4.00 24.94 6.53
N GLY A 276 -3.09 25.88 6.28
CA GLY A 276 -3.08 27.18 6.97
C GLY A 276 -2.48 27.17 8.37
N GLY A 277 -1.99 26.03 8.86
CA GLY A 277 -1.19 25.95 10.09
C GLY A 277 0.25 26.42 9.84
N CYS A 278 0.80 27.21 10.78
CA CYS A 278 2.23 27.51 10.79
C CYS A 278 2.98 26.35 11.49
N LEU A 279 4.12 25.93 10.92
CA LEU A 279 5.02 24.93 11.52
C LEU A 279 5.65 25.43 12.82
#